data_AF-I0KZJ9-F1
#
_entry.id   AF-I0KZJ9-F1
#
_cell.length_a   1.000
_cell.length_b   1.000
_cell.length_c   1.000
_cell.angle_alpha   90.00
_cell.angle_beta   90.00
_cell.angle_gamma   90.00
#
_symmetry.space_group_name_H-M   'P 1'
#
loop_
_entity.id
_entity.type
_entity.pdbx_description
1 polymer ?
#
loop_
_entity_poly.entity_id
_entity_poly.type
_entity_poly.pdbx_seq_one_letter_code
_entity_poly.pdbx_strand_id
1 'polypeptide(L)' 'MTNPELDPDVYPPLDPREPVPETAEELLPGTPNELPDAPTEPMPEDGEPGGVPEPA' A
#
# COMPACT_ATOMS: atom_id res chain seq x y z
N MET A 1 -13.80 -5.35 -13.39
CA MET A 1 -12.45 -5.86 -13.09
C MET A 1 -12.50 -7.37 -13.29
N THR A 2 -11.70 -7.90 -14.20
CA THR A 2 -11.48 -9.35 -14.35
C THR A 2 -10.37 -9.75 -13.40
N ASN A 3 -10.56 -10.86 -12.68
CA ASN A 3 -9.53 -11.42 -11.83
C ASN A 3 -8.37 -11.90 -12.72
N PRO A 4 -7.09 -11.70 -12.35
CA PRO A 4 -5.99 -12.27 -13.10
C PRO A 4 -6.11 -13.80 -13.14
N GLU A 5 -5.77 -14.39 -14.29
CA GLU A 5 -5.65 -15.83 -14.44
C GLU A 5 -4.35 -16.28 -13.75
N LEU A 6 -4.48 -16.63 -12.47
CA LEU A 6 -3.41 -17.21 -11.68
C LEU A 6 -3.37 -18.72 -11.91
N ASP A 7 -2.17 -19.24 -12.13
CA ASP A 7 -1.92 -20.68 -12.22
C ASP A 7 -2.15 -21.32 -10.84
N PRO A 8 -3.12 -22.25 -10.68
CA PRO A 8 -3.42 -22.87 -9.40
C PRO A 8 -2.31 -23.80 -8.89
N ASP A 9 -1.42 -24.28 -9.76
CA ASP A 9 -0.27 -25.08 -9.35
C ASP A 9 0.83 -24.20 -8.73
N VAL A 10 0.85 -22.91 -9.08
CA VAL A 10 1.78 -21.91 -8.52
C VAL A 10 1.15 -21.17 -7.33
N TYR A 11 -0.14 -20.84 -7.44
CA TYR A 11 -0.91 -20.11 -6.44
C TYR A 11 -2.19 -20.91 -6.09
N PRO A 12 -2.06 -21.94 -5.23
CA PRO A 12 -3.21 -22.72 -4.82
C PRO A 12 -4.23 -21.86 -4.04
N PRO A 13 -5.50 -22.28 -3.97
CA PRO A 13 -6.50 -21.62 -3.15
C PRO A 13 -6.08 -21.57 -1.67
N LEU A 14 -6.42 -20.47 -0.99
CA LEU A 14 -6.16 -20.30 0.44
C LEU A 14 -6.94 -21.33 1.28
N ASP A 15 -6.28 -22.02 2.21
CA ASP A 15 -6.95 -22.92 3.17
C ASP A 15 -7.39 -22.14 4.41
N PRO A 16 -8.71 -22.05 4.72
CA PRO A 16 -9.20 -21.29 5.87
C PRO A 16 -8.84 -21.92 7.24
N ARG A 17 -8.24 -23.12 7.25
CA ARG A 17 -7.72 -23.76 8.47
C ARG A 17 -6.27 -23.36 8.77
N GLU A 18 -5.58 -22.78 7.81
CA GLU A 18 -4.25 -22.24 8.05
C GLU A 18 -4.35 -21.02 8.98
N PRO A 19 -3.40 -20.86 9.91
CA PRO A 19 -3.36 -19.66 10.74
C PRO A 19 -3.18 -18.44 9.85
N VAL A 20 -3.96 -17.39 10.12
CA VAL A 20 -3.80 -16.11 9.45
C VAL A 20 -2.54 -15.46 10.02
N PRO A 21 -1.63 -14.96 9.16
CA PRO A 21 -0.46 -14.23 9.63
C PRO A 21 -0.90 -13.01 10.45
N GLU A 22 -0.29 -12.80 11.61
CA GLU A 22 -0.68 -11.69 12.49
C GLU A 22 -0.03 -10.38 12.06
N THR A 23 1.06 -10.44 11.29
CA THR A 23 1.81 -9.26 10.85
C THR A 23 2.23 -9.33 9.39
N ALA A 24 2.55 -8.17 8.79
CA ALA A 24 2.99 -8.10 7.40
C ALA A 24 4.38 -8.72 7.20
N GLU A 25 5.22 -8.70 8.24
CA GLU A 25 6.57 -9.27 8.24
C GLU A 25 6.56 -10.79 8.06
N GLU A 26 5.50 -11.47 8.53
CA GLU A 26 5.30 -12.91 8.32
C GLU A 26 5.03 -13.25 6.85
N LEU A 27 4.43 -12.33 6.09
CA LEU A 27 4.18 -12.47 4.67
C LEU A 27 5.35 -12.01 3.80
N LEU A 28 6.10 -11.01 4.26
CA LEU A 28 7.16 -10.35 3.51
C LEU A 28 8.50 -10.44 4.28
N PRO A 29 9.08 -11.64 4.41
CA PRO A 29 10.35 -11.81 5.10
C PRO A 29 11.44 -11.02 4.38
N GLY A 30 12.09 -10.11 5.10
CA GLY A 30 13.16 -9.26 4.56
C GLY A 30 12.71 -7.88 4.10
N THR A 31 11.42 -7.54 4.18
CA THR A 31 11.01 -6.13 4.11
C THR A 31 11.26 -5.43 5.44
N PRO A 32 11.76 -4.18 5.42
CA PRO A 32 11.97 -3.44 6.65
C PRO A 32 10.61 -3.12 7.32
N ASN A 33 10.58 -3.26 8.65
CA ASN A 33 9.39 -2.97 9.49
C ASN A 33 8.99 -1.50 9.44
N GLU A 34 9.96 -0.60 9.23
CA GLU A 34 9.71 0.82 9.02
C GLU A 34 9.98 1.19 7.57
N LEU A 35 9.05 1.96 7.00
CA LEU A 35 9.26 2.58 5.70
C LEU A 35 10.34 3.67 5.83
N PRO A 36 11.14 3.90 4.77
CA PRO A 36 12.02 5.06 4.74
C PRO A 36 11.21 6.36 4.86
N ASP A 37 11.85 7.41 5.37
CA ASP A 37 11.25 8.74 5.41
C ASP A 37 10.72 9.14 4.03
N ALA A 38 9.51 9.70 4.02
CA ALA A 38 8.93 10.22 2.80
C ALA A 38 9.82 11.36 2.25
N PRO A 39 9.97 11.48 0.92
CA PRO A 39 10.64 12.63 0.35
C PRO A 39 9.92 13.91 0.76
N THR A 40 10.70 14.96 1.06
CA THR A 40 10.14 16.28 1.37
C THR A 40 9.29 16.76 0.20
N GLU A 41 8.02 17.11 0.48
CA GLU A 41 7.17 17.72 -0.53
C GLU A 41 7.79 19.04 -0.98
N PRO A 42 7.89 19.31 -2.30
CA PRO A 42 8.35 20.60 -2.77
C PRO A 42 7.40 21.67 -2.22
N MET A 43 7.95 22.56 -1.39
CA MET A 43 7.22 23.74 -0.97
C MET A 43 6.89 24.57 -2.21
N PRO A 44 5.64 25.05 -2.38
CA PRO A 44 5.36 26.05 -3.39
C PRO A 44 6.30 27.25 -3.21
N GLU A 45 6.90 27.69 -4.31
CA GLU A 45 7.56 28.99 -4.38
C GLU A 45 6.54 30.07 -4.02
N ASP A 46 6.84 30.93 -3.05
CA ASP A 46 5.91 31.90 -2.46
C ASP A 46 5.05 32.61 -3.52
N GLY A 47 3.81 32.15 -3.70
CA GLY A 47 2.88 32.70 -4.69
C GLY A 47 1.83 31.72 -5.18
N GLU A 48 0.89 31.36 -4.31
CA GLU A 48 -0.57 31.38 -4.55
C GLU A 48 -1.28 30.45 -3.55
N PRO A 49 -2.38 30.87 -2.91
CA PRO A 49 -3.15 30.02 -2.01
C PRO A 49 -3.90 28.96 -2.83
N GLY A 50 -3.34 27.75 -2.87
CA GLY A 50 -4.04 26.55 -3.33
C GLY A 50 -5.15 26.13 -2.35
N GLY A 51 -6.14 27.00 -2.13
CA GLY A 51 -7.36 26.70 -1.40
C GLY A 51 -8.54 26.61 -2.35
N VAL A 52 -9.39 25.60 -2.18
CA VAL A 52 -10.72 25.61 -2.80
C VAL A 52 -11.51 26.82 -2.27
N PRO A 53 -12.10 27.68 -3.11
CA PRO A 53 -12.93 28.77 -2.62
C PRO A 53 -14.14 28.21 -1.86
N GLU A 54 -14.42 28.77 -0.68
CA GLU A 54 -15.59 28.40 0.11
C GLU A 54 -16.88 28.75 -0.66
N PRO A 55 -17.93 27.91 -0.57
CA PRO A 55 -19.20 28.18 -1.23
C PRO A 55 -19.89 29.42 -0.63
N ALA A 56 -20.47 30.24 -1.51
CA ALA A 56 -21.19 31.47 -1.19
C ALA A 56 -22.57 31.24 -0.56
#